data_AF-A0A7S0ILP8-F1
#
_entry.id   AF-A0A7S0ILP8-F1
#
_cell.length_a   1.000
_cell.length_b   1.000
_cell.length_c   1.000
_cell.angle_alpha   90.00
_cell.angle_beta   90.00
_cell.angle_gamma   90.00
#
_symmetry.space_group_name_H-M   'P 1'
#
loop_
_entity.id
_entity.type
_entity.pdbx_description
1 polymer ?
#
loop_
_entity_poly.entity_id
_entity_poly.type
_entity_poly.pdbx_seq_one_letter_code
_entity_poly.pdbx_strand_id
1 'polypeptide(L)'
;RPPTRYAARRYRGKLVRLGCLAGASALITNVLFCPGIAWRGKAFSADGTHGTNLFGSKLAPIRQRRSFAARRGPSLLDGNECLVLDYASALHGDALWGGALGMRDELREVAPGVLLGLGSMTATGGVHNCAPFVLLAEDATL
;
A
#
# COMPACT_ATOMS: atom_id res chain seq x y z
N ARG A 1 3.27 -16.33 8.39
CA ARG A 1 4.22 -16.34 7.25
C ARG A 1 3.57 -15.54 6.11
N PRO A 2 4.25 -14.54 5.51
CA PRO A 2 3.75 -13.91 4.29
C PRO A 2 3.71 -14.95 3.17
N PRO A 3 2.77 -14.86 2.23
CA PRO A 3 2.70 -15.85 1.17
C PRO A 3 3.79 -15.56 0.13
N THR A 4 4.53 -16.61 -0.22
CA THR A 4 5.60 -16.62 -1.23
C THR A 4 5.17 -16.07 -2.59
N ARG A 5 3.86 -16.04 -2.88
CA ARG A 5 3.30 -15.52 -4.13
C ARG A 5 3.53 -14.03 -4.40
N TYR A 6 3.92 -13.25 -3.39
CA TYR A 6 4.26 -11.83 -3.55
C TYR A 6 5.76 -11.57 -3.68
N ALA A 7 6.58 -12.60 -3.45
CA ALA A 7 8.03 -12.51 -3.43
C ALA A 7 8.59 -11.99 -4.76
N ALA A 8 9.55 -11.06 -4.68
CA ALA A 8 10.23 -10.44 -5.81
C ALA A 8 9.31 -9.74 -6.83
N ARG A 9 8.05 -9.44 -6.49
CA ARG A 9 7.09 -8.83 -7.42
C ARG A 9 7.02 -7.32 -7.26
N ARG A 10 6.85 -6.66 -8.39
CA ARG A 10 6.52 -5.23 -8.48
C ARG A 10 5.09 -5.09 -8.97
N TYR A 11 4.41 -4.10 -8.40
CA TYR A 11 3.04 -3.80 -8.74
C TYR A 11 2.91 -2.33 -9.11
N ARG A 12 2.18 -2.07 -10.20
CA ARG A 12 1.69 -0.74 -10.55
C ARG A 12 0.42 -0.42 -9.76
N GLY A 13 0.43 0.73 -9.11
CA GLY A 13 -0.67 1.23 -8.29
C GLY A 13 -1.60 2.16 -9.05
N LYS A 14 -2.89 2.05 -8.76
CA LYS A 14 -3.92 3.01 -9.19
C LYS A 14 -4.88 3.26 -8.04
N LEU A 15 -5.05 4.52 -7.65
CA LEU A 15 -6.10 4.91 -6.70
C LEU A 15 -7.47 4.71 -7.35
N VAL A 16 -8.40 4.18 -6.57
CA VAL A 16 -9.79 4.01 -6.98
C VAL A 16 -10.56 5.22 -6.45
N ARG A 17 -11.07 6.06 -7.35
CA ARG A 17 -11.84 7.26 -6.99
C ARG A 17 -13.30 6.89 -6.80
N LEU A 18 -13.60 6.13 -5.75
CA LEU A 18 -14.97 5.77 -5.35
C LEU A 18 -15.28 6.36 -3.97
N GLY A 19 -16.51 6.86 -3.80
CA GLY A 19 -17.01 7.42 -2.55
C GLY A 19 -16.83 8.94 -2.41
N CYS A 20 -17.58 9.54 -1.47
CA CYS A 20 -17.59 10.98 -1.21
C CYS A 20 -16.25 11.54 -0.70
N LEU A 21 -15.38 10.68 -0.15
CA LEU A 21 -14.07 11.07 0.40
C LEU A 21 -12.90 10.82 -0.56
N ALA A 22 -13.15 10.39 -1.80
CA ALA A 22 -12.11 10.09 -2.78
C ALA A 22 -11.12 11.24 -3.05
N GLY A 23 -11.58 12.49 -2.91
CA GLY A 23 -10.72 13.68 -3.00
C GLY A 23 -9.73 13.80 -1.83
N ALA A 24 -10.19 13.55 -0.61
CA ALA A 24 -9.36 13.58 0.60
C ALA A 24 -8.35 12.41 0.60
N SER A 25 -8.77 11.22 0.19
CA SER A 25 -7.88 10.06 0.00
C SER A 25 -6.77 10.34 -1.03
N ALA A 26 -7.10 10.98 -2.16
CA ALA A 26 -6.13 11.36 -3.17
C ALA A 26 -5.14 12.44 -2.69
N LEU A 27 -5.59 13.37 -1.83
CA LEU A 27 -4.74 14.38 -1.20
C LEU A 27 -3.72 13.73 -0.26
N ILE A 28 -4.16 12.82 0.60
CA ILE A 28 -3.28 12.10 1.52
C ILE A 28 -2.22 11.31 0.74
N THR A 29 -2.62 10.50 -0.25
CA THR A 29 -1.68 9.62 -0.97
C THR A 29 -0.74 10.37 -1.93
N ASN A 30 -1.19 11.44 -2.60
CA ASN A 30 -0.37 12.12 -3.63
C ASN A 30 0.27 13.44 -3.17
N VAL A 31 -0.19 14.02 -2.07
CA VAL A 31 0.33 15.30 -1.57
C VAL A 31 1.04 15.12 -0.24
N LEU A 32 0.48 14.35 0.69
CA LEU A 32 1.09 14.18 2.02
C LEU A 32 2.10 13.01 2.04
N PHE A 33 1.75 11.85 1.47
CA PHE A 33 2.55 10.61 1.56
C PHE A 33 3.95 10.73 0.90
N CYS A 34 4.03 11.47 -0.21
CA CYS A 34 5.27 11.93 -0.82
C CYS A 34 5.01 13.23 -1.62
N PRO A 35 5.28 14.41 -1.03
CA PRO A 35 5.01 15.69 -1.70
C PRO A 35 5.77 15.82 -3.02
N GLY A 36 5.06 16.25 -4.08
CA GLY A 36 5.63 16.55 -5.40
C GLY A 36 5.95 15.34 -6.28
N ILE A 37 5.71 14.10 -5.81
CA ILE A 37 5.97 12.88 -6.59
C ILE A 37 4.81 11.90 -6.46
N ALA A 38 4.24 11.50 -7.60
CA ALA A 38 3.09 10.60 -7.63
C ALA A 38 3.46 9.19 -7.14
N TRP A 39 2.54 8.59 -6.37
CA TRP A 39 2.61 7.17 -6.05
C TRP A 39 2.39 6.34 -7.32
N ARG A 40 3.25 5.35 -7.53
CA ARG A 40 3.28 4.50 -8.72
C ARG A 40 2.98 3.04 -8.41
N GLY A 41 2.99 2.64 -7.15
CA GLY A 41 2.74 1.26 -6.73
C GLY A 41 3.67 0.79 -5.64
N LYS A 42 3.99 -0.50 -5.62
CA LYS A 42 4.77 -1.15 -4.55
C LYS A 42 5.72 -2.20 -5.10
N ALA A 43 6.84 -2.41 -4.43
CA ALA A 43 7.76 -3.50 -4.70
C ALA A 43 7.94 -4.34 -3.43
N PHE A 44 7.87 -5.66 -3.58
CA PHE A 44 8.10 -6.61 -2.48
C PHE A 44 9.52 -7.17 -2.54
N SER A 45 10.05 -7.49 -1.37
CA SER A 45 11.34 -8.17 -1.19
C SER A 45 11.37 -9.55 -1.81
N ALA A 46 12.57 -10.11 -1.97
CA ALA A 46 12.78 -11.44 -2.56
C ALA A 46 12.08 -12.59 -1.80
N ASP A 47 11.74 -12.40 -0.54
CA ASP A 47 11.00 -13.35 0.30
C ASP A 47 9.53 -12.95 0.53
N GLY A 48 9.11 -11.78 0.04
CA GLY A 48 7.77 -11.22 0.19
C GLY A 48 7.41 -10.79 1.61
N THR A 49 8.38 -10.72 2.54
CA THR A 49 8.14 -10.37 3.95
C THR A 49 8.13 -8.88 4.22
N HIS A 50 8.61 -8.07 3.29
CA HIS A 50 8.62 -6.62 3.38
C HIS A 50 8.57 -6.02 1.97
N GLY A 51 8.51 -4.69 1.91
CA GLY A 51 8.50 -3.99 0.64
C GLY A 51 8.57 -2.49 0.81
N THR A 52 8.49 -1.79 -0.31
CA THR A 52 8.54 -0.33 -0.38
C THR A 52 7.48 0.19 -1.32
N ASN A 53 7.06 1.43 -1.10
CA ASN A 53 6.26 2.16 -2.08
C ASN A 53 7.15 2.75 -3.16
N LEU A 54 6.64 2.74 -4.39
CA LEU A 54 7.27 3.31 -5.56
C LEU A 54 6.69 4.69 -5.83
N PHE A 55 7.55 5.70 -5.92
CA PHE A 55 7.15 7.07 -6.25
C PHE A 55 7.92 7.55 -7.46
N GLY A 56 7.25 8.16 -8.43
CA GLY A 56 7.92 8.72 -9.61
C GLY A 56 6.98 9.56 -10.46
N SER A 57 7.54 10.31 -11.40
CA SER A 57 6.78 11.09 -12.39
C SER A 57 7.21 10.71 -13.80
N LYS A 58 6.72 11.41 -14.84
CA LYS A 58 7.28 11.26 -16.20
C LYS A 58 8.68 11.86 -16.33
N LEU A 59 9.03 12.79 -15.43
CA LEU A 59 10.25 13.60 -15.49
C LEU A 59 11.29 13.20 -14.43
N ALA A 60 10.95 12.26 -13.53
CA ALA A 60 11.81 11.85 -12.43
C ALA A 60 11.87 10.32 -12.30
N PRO A 61 13.04 9.75 -11.97
CA PRO A 61 13.19 8.30 -11.79
C PRO A 61 12.34 7.78 -10.64
N ILE A 62 11.97 6.50 -10.71
CA ILE A 62 11.23 5.82 -9.64
C ILE A 62 12.13 5.70 -8.40
N ARG A 63 11.64 6.21 -7.27
CA ARG A 63 12.26 6.11 -5.95
C ARG A 63 11.47 5.15 -5.07
N GLN A 64 12.19 4.32 -4.32
CA GLN A 64 11.61 3.46 -3.29
C GLN A 64 11.62 4.19 -1.95
N ARG A 65 10.45 4.35 -1.33
CA ARG A 65 10.28 5.00 -0.01
C ARG A 65 9.14 4.36 0.75
N ARG A 66 8.99 4.69 2.03
CA ARG A 66 7.90 4.19 2.90
C ARG A 66 7.87 2.67 2.93
N SER A 67 8.86 2.10 3.60
CA SER A 67 8.99 0.66 3.78
C SER A 67 7.88 0.13 4.67
N PHE A 68 7.53 -1.14 4.47
CA PHE A 68 6.54 -1.86 5.28
C PHE A 68 6.98 -3.31 5.48
N ALA A 69 6.58 -3.92 6.59
CA ALA A 69 6.55 -5.36 6.73
C ALA A 69 5.24 -5.93 6.16
N ALA A 70 5.28 -7.09 5.54
CA ALA A 70 4.12 -7.76 4.96
C ALA A 70 3.81 -9.04 5.76
N ARG A 71 2.56 -9.20 6.21
CA ARG A 71 2.12 -10.37 6.98
C ARG A 71 0.66 -10.70 6.72
N ARG A 72 0.29 -11.98 6.83
CA ARG A 72 -1.13 -12.35 6.92
C ARG A 72 -1.68 -11.92 8.27
N GLY A 73 -2.94 -11.51 8.28
CA GLY A 73 -3.66 -11.15 9.50
C GLY A 73 -5.10 -10.74 9.20
N PRO A 74 -5.91 -10.53 10.26
CA PRO A 74 -7.27 -10.04 10.09
C PRO A 74 -7.27 -8.60 9.56
N SER A 75 -8.21 -8.32 8.66
CA SER A 75 -8.56 -6.97 8.25
C SER A 75 -9.25 -6.23 9.41
N LEU A 76 -8.97 -4.94 9.55
CA LEU A 76 -9.68 -4.08 10.49
C LEU A 76 -11.10 -3.73 10.03
N LEU A 77 -11.40 -3.88 8.74
CA LEU A 77 -12.72 -3.56 8.19
C LEU A 77 -13.75 -4.66 8.48
N ASP A 78 -13.38 -5.91 8.22
CA ASP A 78 -14.31 -7.05 8.21
C ASP A 78 -13.83 -8.27 9.01
N GLY A 79 -12.65 -8.21 9.63
CA GLY A 79 -12.07 -9.31 10.39
C GLY A 79 -11.53 -10.48 9.56
N ASN A 80 -11.84 -10.55 8.26
CA ASN A 80 -11.43 -11.65 7.39
C ASN A 80 -9.93 -11.57 7.09
N GLU A 81 -9.30 -12.70 6.78
CA GLU A 81 -7.87 -12.75 6.48
C GLU A 81 -7.51 -11.88 5.26
N CYS A 82 -6.45 -11.08 5.38
CA CYS A 82 -5.86 -10.28 4.31
C CYS A 82 -4.33 -10.25 4.43
N LEU A 83 -3.66 -9.66 3.43
CA LEU A 83 -2.27 -9.27 3.56
C LEU A 83 -2.18 -7.86 4.15
N VAL A 84 -1.64 -7.77 5.35
CA VAL A 84 -1.38 -6.51 6.04
C VAL A 84 0.00 -6.00 5.65
N LEU A 85 0.07 -4.74 5.22
CA LEU A 85 1.30 -3.98 5.11
C LEU A 85 1.42 -3.07 6.34
N ASP A 86 2.36 -3.44 7.21
CA ASP A 86 2.61 -2.84 8.50
C ASP A 86 3.78 -1.85 8.38
N TYR A 87 3.44 -0.56 8.31
CA TYR A 87 4.42 0.52 8.25
C TYR A 87 5.00 0.83 9.63
N ALA A 88 4.42 0.35 10.73
CA ALA A 88 4.92 0.60 12.08
C ALA A 88 5.99 -0.41 12.51
N SER A 89 6.31 -1.38 11.66
CA SER A 89 7.32 -2.41 11.93
C SER A 89 8.65 -1.81 12.37
N ALA A 90 9.17 -2.27 13.51
CA ALA A 90 10.47 -1.83 14.02
C ALA A 90 11.65 -2.15 13.08
N LEU A 91 11.53 -3.22 12.28
CA LEU A 91 12.60 -3.69 11.39
C LEU A 91 12.51 -3.11 9.98
N HIS A 92 11.28 -2.91 9.47
CA HIS A 92 11.04 -2.59 8.07
C HIS A 92 10.01 -1.46 7.86
N GLY A 93 9.70 -0.70 8.90
CA GLY A 93 8.68 0.36 8.88
C GLY A 93 9.21 1.77 8.67
N ASP A 94 8.31 2.75 8.80
CA ASP A 94 8.55 4.19 8.75
C ASP A 94 8.00 4.82 10.04
N ALA A 95 8.88 5.44 10.84
CA ALA A 95 8.54 5.94 12.17
C ALA A 95 7.44 7.02 12.15
N LEU A 96 7.42 7.87 11.12
CA LEU A 96 6.42 8.93 10.99
C LEU A 96 5.10 8.33 10.49
N TRP A 97 5.15 7.63 9.35
CA TRP A 97 3.94 7.18 8.69
C TRP A 97 3.30 6.00 9.41
N GLY A 98 4.07 4.99 9.77
CA GLY A 98 3.58 3.86 10.53
C GLY A 98 3.38 4.15 12.00
N GLY A 99 4.38 4.76 12.64
CA GLY A 99 4.35 5.03 14.09
C GLY A 99 3.39 6.14 14.46
N ALA A 100 3.68 7.38 14.05
CA ALA A 100 2.93 8.55 14.49
C ALA A 100 1.55 8.69 13.81
N LEU A 101 1.45 8.38 12.51
CA LEU A 101 0.19 8.54 11.76
C LEU A 101 -0.65 7.26 11.70
N GLY A 102 -0.07 6.10 12.06
CA GLY A 102 -0.78 4.82 12.07
C GLY A 102 -1.11 4.31 10.66
N MET A 103 -0.23 4.52 9.68
CA MET A 103 -0.42 4.05 8.31
C MET A 103 -0.43 2.53 8.23
N ARG A 104 -1.40 2.01 7.50
CA ARG A 104 -1.61 0.59 7.26
C ARG A 104 -2.28 0.39 5.91
N ASP A 105 -1.79 -0.58 5.14
CA ASP A 105 -2.55 -1.10 4.00
C ASP A 105 -3.03 -2.52 4.27
N GLU A 106 -4.22 -2.84 3.74
CA GLU A 106 -4.78 -4.18 3.74
C GLU A 106 -5.07 -4.60 2.31
N LEU A 107 -4.50 -5.72 1.87
CA LEU A 107 -4.58 -6.19 0.48
C LEU A 107 -5.28 -7.54 0.39
N ARG A 108 -6.13 -7.70 -0.63
CA ARG A 108 -6.72 -8.98 -1.06
C ARG A 108 -6.48 -9.17 -2.55
N GLU A 109 -6.13 -10.40 -2.94
CA GLU A 109 -6.06 -10.76 -4.35
C GLU A 109 -7.46 -11.08 -4.86
N VAL A 110 -7.87 -10.40 -5.92
CA VAL A 110 -9.22 -10.52 -6.51
C VAL A 110 -9.19 -11.21 -7.87
N ALA A 111 -8.02 -11.23 -8.51
CA ALA A 111 -7.70 -12.02 -9.70
C ALA A 111 -6.18 -12.24 -9.74
N PRO A 112 -5.66 -13.20 -10.53
CA PRO A 112 -4.22 -13.43 -10.62
C PRO A 112 -3.45 -12.14 -10.92
N GLY A 113 -2.58 -11.73 -9.98
CA GLY A 113 -1.78 -10.51 -10.14
C GLY A 113 -2.54 -9.20 -9.95
N VAL A 114 -3.81 -9.23 -9.53
CA VAL A 114 -4.63 -8.06 -9.22
C VAL A 114 -4.97 -8.05 -7.74
N LEU A 115 -4.44 -7.07 -7.02
CA LEU A 115 -4.73 -6.87 -5.59
C LEU A 115 -5.60 -5.63 -5.41
N LEU A 116 -6.70 -5.79 -4.68
CA LEU A 116 -7.47 -4.69 -4.13
C LEU A 116 -6.88 -4.33 -2.76
N GLY A 117 -6.63 -3.04 -2.54
CA GLY A 117 -6.03 -2.52 -1.33
C GLY A 117 -6.86 -1.43 -0.68
N LEU A 118 -6.82 -1.38 0.64
CA LEU A 118 -7.38 -0.32 1.47
C LEU A 118 -6.23 0.31 2.27
N GLY A 119 -5.89 1.55 1.95
CA GLY A 119 -4.90 2.31 2.70
C GLY A 119 -5.58 3.16 3.76
N SER A 120 -5.10 3.11 5.00
CA SER A 120 -5.72 3.82 6.12
C SER A 120 -4.66 4.38 7.06
N MET A 121 -5.03 5.46 7.76
CA MET A 121 -4.21 6.03 8.82
C MET A 121 -5.11 6.25 10.03
N THR A 122 -4.68 5.77 11.19
CA THR A 122 -5.40 6.01 12.46
C THR A 122 -5.64 7.51 12.67
N ALA A 123 -4.66 8.36 12.35
CA ALA A 123 -4.75 9.81 12.49
C ALA A 123 -5.88 10.47 11.67
N THR A 124 -6.41 9.79 10.65
CA THR A 124 -7.48 10.33 9.78
C THR A 124 -8.75 9.49 9.82
N GLY A 125 -9.00 8.74 10.90
CA GLY A 125 -10.23 7.94 11.07
C GLY A 125 -10.08 6.45 10.74
N GLY A 126 -8.86 5.98 10.50
CA GLY A 126 -8.55 4.57 10.34
C GLY A 126 -9.25 3.91 9.15
N VAL A 127 -9.59 2.64 9.29
CA VAL A 127 -10.13 1.81 8.18
C VAL A 127 -11.50 2.30 7.68
N HIS A 128 -12.27 3.00 8.52
CA HIS A 128 -13.56 3.58 8.12
C HIS A 128 -13.42 4.79 7.20
N ASN A 129 -12.23 5.42 7.15
CA ASN A 129 -11.87 6.47 6.20
C ASN A 129 -10.70 6.02 5.31
N CYS A 130 -10.77 4.79 4.81
CA CYS A 130 -9.72 4.24 3.96
C CYS A 130 -9.76 4.78 2.52
N ALA A 131 -8.59 4.76 1.89
CA ALA A 131 -8.38 5.04 0.48
C ALA A 131 -8.30 3.72 -0.30
N PRO A 132 -9.31 3.37 -1.11
CA PRO A 132 -9.22 2.17 -1.93
C PRO A 132 -8.25 2.37 -3.11
N PHE A 133 -7.49 1.33 -3.43
CA PHE A 133 -6.56 1.31 -4.55
C PHE A 133 -6.43 -0.10 -5.13
N VAL A 134 -5.88 -0.19 -6.34
CA VAL A 134 -5.55 -1.45 -7.00
C VAL A 134 -4.06 -1.51 -7.24
N LEU A 135 -3.49 -2.71 -7.10
CA LEU A 135 -2.14 -3.06 -7.51
C LEU A 135 -2.23 -4.12 -8.62
N LEU A 136 -1.60 -3.83 -9.75
CA LEU A 136 -1.48 -4.72 -10.90
C LEU A 136 -0.04 -5.19 -10.99
N ALA A 137 0.20 -6.50 -10.99
CA ALA A 137 1.55 -7.04 -11.16
C ALA A 137 2.12 -6.55 -12.49
N GLU A 138 3.38 -6.12 -12.52
CA GLU A 138 4.00 -5.64 -13.77
C GLU A 138 4.19 -6.77 -14.81
N ASP A 139 4.01 -8.03 -14.40
CA ASP A 139 4.02 -9.24 -15.24
C ASP A 139 2.60 -9.74 -15.61
N ALA A 140 1.54 -9.07 -15.14
CA ALA A 140 0.16 -9.42 -15.50
C ALA A 140 -0.23 -8.73 -16.81
N THR A 141 -0.06 -9.41 -17.93
CA THR A 141 -0.85 -9.13 -19.14
C THR A 141 -2.31 -9.45 -18.85
N LEU A 142 -3.19 -8.43 -18.98
CA LEU A 142 -4.64 -8.61 -19.01
C LEU A 142 -5.06 -9.35 -20.28
#